data_AF-A0A957HVT9-F1
#
_entry.id   AF-A0A957HVT9-F1
#
_cell.length_a   1.000
_cell.length_b   1.000
_cell.length_c   1.000
_cell.angle_alpha   90.00
_cell.angle_beta   90.00
_cell.angle_gamma   90.00
#
_symmetry.space_group_name_H-M   'P 1'
#
loop_
_entity.id
_entity.type
_entity.pdbx_description
1 polymer ?
#
loop_
_entity_poly.entity_id
_entity_poly.type
_entity_poly.pdbx_seq_one_letter_code
_entity_poly.pdbx_strand_id
1 'polypeptide(L)' 'MNDELRGLIDLDRVIHEPARLLITAVLSTVESADFLYLLHATELTKGNLSSHLMRLE' A
#
# COMPACT_ATOMS: atom_id res chain seq x y z
N MET A 1 16.25 23.81 1.11
CA MET A 1 15.72 22.49 0.67
C MET A 1 14.44 22.28 1.45
N ASN A 2 13.29 22.41 0.79
CA ASN A 2 11.95 22.51 1.40
C ASN A 2 11.76 21.48 2.53
N ASP A 3 11.30 21.93 3.70
CA ASP A 3 10.95 21.03 4.80
C ASP A 3 9.84 20.04 4.43
N GLU A 4 9.00 20.36 3.43
CA GLU A 4 8.04 19.45 2.81
C GLU A 4 8.71 18.21 2.17
N LEU A 5 9.87 18.40 1.54
CA LEU A 5 10.61 17.31 0.91
C LEU A 5 11.31 16.42 1.96
N ARG A 6 11.69 16.98 3.12
CA ARG A 6 12.22 16.21 4.24
C ARG A 6 11.16 15.28 4.84
N GLY A 7 9.92 15.75 4.97
CA GLY A 7 8.80 14.90 5.39
C GLY A 7 8.51 13.75 4.40
N LEU A 8 8.75 13.98 3.10
CA LEU A 8 8.67 12.94 2.07
C LEU A 8 9.81 11.91 2.14
N ILE A 9 10.98 12.30 2.68
CA ILE A 9 12.11 11.38 2.89
C ILE A 9 11.87 10.51 4.13
N ASP A 10 11.09 11.01 5.09
CA ASP A 10 10.53 10.24 6.21
C ASP A 10 9.26 9.45 5.83
N LEU A 11 8.96 9.29 4.52
CA LEU A 11 7.87 8.42 4.06
C LEU A 11 8.06 7.04 4.69
N ASP A 12 7.03 6.63 5.42
CA ASP A 12 7.03 5.47 6.30
C ASP A 12 7.77 4.27 5.66
N ARG A 13 8.67 3.64 6.42
CA ARG A 13 9.40 2.43 5.98
C ARG A 13 8.46 1.30 5.59
N VAL A 14 7.19 1.40 6.00
CA VAL A 14 6.11 0.55 5.54
C VAL A 14 5.92 0.70 4.02
N ILE A 15 5.76 1.87 3.43
CA ILE A 15 5.37 1.97 2.00
C ILE A 15 6.50 1.61 1.03
N HIS A 16 7.75 1.50 1.50
CA HIS A 16 8.91 1.16 0.68
C HIS A 16 8.84 -0.23 -0.01
N GLU A 17 8.04 -1.17 0.50
CA GLU A 17 7.86 -2.46 -0.17
C GLU A 17 6.90 -2.30 -1.37
N PRO A 18 7.30 -2.70 -2.61
CA PRO A 18 6.51 -2.47 -3.83
C PRO A 18 5.06 -2.94 -3.74
N ALA A 19 4.81 -4.05 -3.04
CA ALA A 19 3.47 -4.58 -2.85
C ALA A 19 2.58 -3.67 -2.00
N ARG A 20 3.10 -3.02 -0.94
CA ARG A 20 2.31 -2.08 -0.14
C ARG A 20 2.04 -0.80 -0.90
N LEU A 21 3.01 -0.28 -1.64
CA LEU A 21 2.78 0.86 -2.53
C LEU A 21 1.68 0.56 -3.56
N LEU A 22 1.69 -0.64 -4.16
CA LEU A 22 0.65 -1.06 -5.09
C LEU A 22 -0.73 -1.13 -4.41
N ILE A 23 -0.82 -1.73 -3.22
CA ILE A 23 -2.07 -1.80 -2.45
C ILE A 23 -2.60 -0.39 -2.15
N THR A 24 -1.76 0.52 -1.65
CA THR A 24 -2.14 1.90 -1.34
C THR A 24 -2.52 2.70 -2.60
N ALA A 25 -1.83 2.48 -3.72
CA ALA A 25 -2.18 3.10 -5.00
C ALA A 25 -3.56 2.66 -5.48
N VAL A 26 -3.89 1.36 -5.40
CA VAL A 26 -5.23 0.85 -5.74
C VAL A 26 -6.29 1.46 -4.81
N LEU A 27 -6.05 1.45 -3.49
CA LEU A 27 -6.97 2.04 -2.50
C LEU A 27 -7.18 3.54 -2.70
N SER A 28 -6.19 4.28 -3.22
CA SER A 28 -6.35 5.71 -3.49
C SER A 28 -7.40 6.03 -4.56
N THR A 29 -7.83 5.04 -5.35
CA THR A 29 -8.79 5.21 -6.45
C THR A 29 -10.24 4.90 -6.06
N VAL A 30 -10.46 4.37 -4.85
CA VAL A 30 -11.76 3.91 -4.36
C VAL A 30 -12.00 4.37 -2.93
N GLU A 31 -13.25 4.56 -2.52
CA GLU A 31 -13.58 4.92 -1.13
C GLU A 31 -13.32 3.74 -0.17
N SER A 32 -13.58 2.52 -0.62
CA SER A 32 -13.27 1.28 0.09
C SER A 32 -13.13 0.12 -0.90
N ALA A 33 -12.43 -0.93 -0.48
CA ALA A 33 -12.29 -2.17 -1.23
C ALA A 33 -12.36 -3.37 -0.28
N ASP A 34 -12.93 -4.47 -0.77
CA ASP A 34 -12.84 -5.76 -0.09
C ASP A 34 -11.55 -6.51 -0.48
N PHE A 35 -11.30 -7.61 0.22
CA PHE A 35 -10.10 -8.42 -0.01
C PHE A 35 -10.03 -9.02 -1.42
N LEU A 36 -11.16 -9.44 -2.00
CA LEU A 36 -11.18 -10.06 -3.32
C LEU A 36 -10.89 -9.02 -4.41
N TYR A 37 -11.44 -7.82 -4.28
CA TYR A 37 -11.13 -6.70 -5.16
C TYR A 37 -9.63 -6.43 -5.17
N LEU A 38 -9.00 -6.30 -3.99
CA LEU A 38 -7.56 -6.07 -3.88
C LEU A 38 -6.75 -7.25 -4.44
N LEU A 39 -7.18 -8.49 -4.20
CA LEU A 39 -6.52 -9.68 -4.73
C LEU A 39 -6.51 -9.68 -6.27
N HIS A 40 -7.64 -9.32 -6.88
CA HIS A 40 -7.77 -9.24 -8.33
C HIS A 40 -7.02 -8.04 -8.92
N ALA A 41 -7.09 -6.87 -8.29
CA ALA A 41 -6.48 -5.64 -8.80
C ALA A 41 -4.95 -5.62 -8.66
N THR A 42 -4.39 -6.29 -7.64
CA THR A 42 -2.95 -6.29 -7.36
C THR A 42 -2.22 -7.52 -7.90
N GLU A 43 -2.95 -8.56 -8.33
CA GLU A 43 -2.42 -9.86 -8.77
C GLU A 43 -1.47 -10.54 -7.76
N LEU A 44 -1.50 -10.11 -6.49
CA LEU A 44 -0.74 -10.73 -5.41
C LEU A 44 -1.32 -12.09 -5.06
N THR A 45 -0.49 -12.97 -4.50
CA THR A 45 -1.01 -14.19 -3.88
C THR A 45 -1.76 -13.85 -2.59
N LYS A 46 -2.73 -14.69 -2.21
CA LYS A 46 -3.49 -14.53 -0.96
C LYS A 46 -2.60 -14.28 0.26
N GLY A 47 -1.56 -15.10 0.42
CA GLY A 47 -0.63 -14.98 1.55
C GLY A 47 0.13 -13.65 1.54
N ASN A 48 0.62 -13.22 0.38
CA ASN A 48 1.36 -11.98 0.28
C ASN A 48 0.45 -10.76 0.56
N LEU A 49 -0.75 -10.75 -0.01
CA LEU A 49 -1.74 -9.71 0.25
C LEU A 49 -2.11 -9.63 1.74
N SER A 50 -2.44 -10.77 2.37
CA SER A 50 -2.77 -10.80 3.80
C SER A 50 -1.62 -10.30 4.68
N SER A 51 -0.38 -10.74 4.43
CA SER A 51 0.79 -10.29 5.20
C SER A 51 1.08 -8.80 5.05
N HIS A 52 0.84 -8.23 3.86
CA HIS A 52 1.02 -6.80 3.64
C HIS A 52 -0.12 -5.96 4.25
N LEU A 53 -1.37 -6.42 4.17
CA LEU A 53 -2.52 -5.74 4.80
C LEU A 53 -2.40 -5.68 6.33
N MET A 54 -1.95 -6.76 6.98
CA MET A 54 -1.69 -6.78 8.43
C MET A 54 -0.63 -5.77 8.89
N ARG A 55 0.22 -5.28 7.99
CA ARG A 55 1.25 -4.27 8.28
C ARG A 55 0.83 -2.86 7.86
N LEU A 56 -0.32 -2.73 7.18
CA LEU A 56 -0.95 -1.46 6.79
C LEU A 56 -1.97 -1.00 7.84
N GLU A 57 -2.53 -1.92 8.63
CA GLU A 57 -3.20 -1.63 9.92
C GLU A 57 -2.20 -1.21 11.00
#